data_AF-A0A410RYH7-F1
#
_entry.id   AF-A0A410RYH7-F1
#
_cell.length_a   1.000
_cell.length_b   1.000
_cell.length_c   1.000
_cell.angle_alpha   90.00
_cell.angle_beta   90.00
_cell.angle_gamma   90.00
#
_symmetry.space_group_name_H-M   'P 1'
#
loop_
_entity.id
_entity.type
_entity.pdbx_description
1 polymer ?
#
loop_
_entity_poly.entity_id
_entity_poly.type
_entity_poly.pdbx_seq_one_letter_code
_entity_poly.pdbx_strand_id
1 'polypeptide(L)'
;MARTWALHYPVTHATVHSVADMDLADFPLFGRDRETYYRDGFDRVYEVCWLNVFGAKLVDTVGRERMRTTPAHRVEELPDGSILLVTWPTAADFASEAARVAQARAWVHLRPDLDFDTVMATLRERSATLAPVEPRFAPDIAALLSRLPEYASLAQRQRRIAELNAYVPPEPDEWLPLNAALPSDVADPKAALDQYAYFAERLVALLHTPVPSVFKGSPESLTDIDVHFWKETFPDIFERHNIDAIAVPAVGAYLGEVLVKHLGGQWLPRKQWMEAQVRVGDRVWLPFARAHRYMRSTQALLDHSLTQLYRVAERHARY
;
A
#
# COMPACT_ATOMS: atom_id res chain seq x y z
N MET A 1 26.14 3.32 19.39
CA MET A 1 24.84 3.91 19.79
C MET A 1 24.08 3.00 20.75
N ALA A 2 23.63 1.80 20.35
CA ALA A 2 22.87 0.89 21.24
C ALA A 2 23.60 0.53 22.54
N ARG A 3 24.90 0.21 22.48
CA ARG A 3 25.74 -0.02 23.67
C ARG A 3 25.73 1.16 24.65
N THR A 4 26.02 2.37 24.16
CA THR A 4 26.05 3.59 24.98
C THR A 4 24.68 3.84 25.62
N TRP A 5 23.60 3.61 24.88
CA TRP A 5 22.25 3.73 25.41
C TRP A 5 21.98 2.72 26.54
N ALA A 6 22.31 1.45 26.35
CA ALA A 6 22.12 0.40 27.36
C ALA A 6 22.93 0.65 28.66
N LEU A 7 24.06 1.37 28.58
CA LEU A 7 24.85 1.75 29.77
C LEU A 7 24.18 2.85 30.61
N HIS A 8 23.26 3.63 30.05
CA HIS A 8 22.67 4.79 30.71
C HIS A 8 21.22 4.58 31.15
N TYR A 9 20.54 3.57 30.59
CA TYR A 9 19.12 3.33 30.86
C TYR A 9 18.92 1.87 31.30
N PRO A 10 18.22 1.60 32.41
CA PRO A 10 17.86 0.24 32.78
C PRO A 10 17.05 -0.43 31.68
N VAL A 11 17.49 -1.61 31.24
CA VAL A 11 16.82 -2.37 30.17
C VAL A 11 16.28 -3.68 30.72
N THR A 12 14.98 -3.95 30.53
CA THR A 12 14.42 -5.31 30.71
C THR A 12 14.73 -6.16 29.48
N HIS A 13 14.39 -5.63 28.31
CA HIS A 13 14.81 -6.14 27.00
C HIS A 13 14.76 -4.99 25.98
N ALA A 14 15.72 -4.96 25.05
CA ALA A 14 15.68 -4.10 23.87
C ALA A 14 16.19 -4.87 22.65
N THR A 15 15.73 -4.50 21.46
CA THR A 15 16.08 -5.18 20.22
C THR A 15 16.26 -4.19 19.08
N VAL A 16 17.08 -4.57 18.09
CA VAL A 16 17.12 -3.93 16.76
C VAL A 16 17.04 -5.02 15.70
N HIS A 17 16.10 -4.86 14.78
CA HIS A 17 15.90 -5.78 13.66
C HIS A 17 15.18 -5.09 12.49
N SER A 18 14.99 -5.83 11.39
CA SER A 18 14.11 -5.40 10.31
C SER A 18 12.69 -5.22 10.83
N VAL A 19 12.11 -4.03 10.65
CA VAL A 19 10.71 -3.74 11.05
C VAL A 19 9.75 -4.72 10.38
N ALA A 20 9.97 -5.02 9.09
CA ALA A 20 9.13 -5.97 8.37
C ALA A 20 9.20 -7.38 8.96
N ASP A 21 10.37 -7.81 9.43
CA ASP A 21 10.52 -9.14 10.02
C ASP A 21 9.99 -9.20 11.46
N MET A 22 10.11 -8.09 12.20
CA MET A 22 9.49 -7.94 13.52
C MET A 22 7.95 -8.01 13.43
N ASP A 23 7.36 -7.39 12.42
CA ASP A 23 5.92 -7.48 12.15
C ASP A 23 5.50 -8.94 11.88
N LEU A 24 6.28 -9.68 11.07
CA LEU A 24 6.05 -11.11 10.82
C LEU A 24 6.28 -11.99 12.07
N ALA A 25 7.04 -11.49 13.03
CA ALA A 25 7.25 -12.11 14.33
C ALA A 25 6.17 -11.75 15.36
N ASP A 26 5.18 -10.93 14.98
CA ASP A 26 4.18 -10.37 15.90
C ASP A 26 4.83 -9.59 17.06
N PHE A 27 5.95 -8.91 16.81
CA PHE A 27 6.62 -8.09 17.82
C PHE A 27 5.69 -6.94 18.28
N PRO A 28 5.59 -6.64 19.60
CA PRO A 28 6.35 -7.23 20.72
C PRO A 28 5.64 -8.38 21.44
N LEU A 29 4.52 -8.86 20.89
CA LEU A 29 3.67 -9.87 21.52
C LEU A 29 4.23 -11.28 21.35
N PHE A 30 4.78 -11.58 20.18
CA PHE A 30 5.29 -12.91 19.79
C PHE A 30 4.21 -13.99 19.91
N GLY A 31 3.00 -13.70 19.40
CA GLY A 31 1.85 -14.59 19.43
C GLY A 31 1.08 -14.60 20.76
N ARG A 32 1.48 -13.78 21.73
CA ARG A 32 0.76 -13.64 23.01
C ARG A 32 -0.39 -12.64 22.89
N ASP A 33 -1.42 -12.82 23.71
CA ASP A 33 -2.43 -11.80 23.88
C ASP A 33 -1.89 -10.59 24.67
N ARG A 34 -2.57 -9.44 24.54
CA ARG A 34 -2.17 -8.19 25.18
C ARG A 34 -2.16 -8.27 26.72
N GLU A 35 -3.09 -8.99 27.32
CA GLU A 35 -3.19 -9.10 28.78
C GLU A 35 -1.97 -9.84 29.33
N THR A 36 -1.61 -10.98 28.72
CA THR A 36 -0.39 -11.74 29.02
C THR A 36 0.86 -10.89 28.80
N TYR A 37 0.95 -10.15 27.70
CA TYR A 37 2.08 -9.25 27.44
C TYR A 37 2.28 -8.20 28.53
N TYR A 38 1.21 -7.51 28.95
CA TYR A 38 1.32 -6.47 29.99
C TYR A 38 1.60 -7.03 31.37
N ARG A 39 1.02 -8.19 31.71
CA ARG A 39 1.21 -8.84 33.01
C ARG A 39 2.64 -9.36 33.18
N ASP A 40 3.15 -10.07 32.17
CA ASP A 40 4.40 -10.83 32.29
C ASP A 40 5.60 -10.04 31.75
N GLY A 41 5.36 -9.09 30.85
CA GLY A 41 6.42 -8.33 30.18
C GLY A 41 7.27 -9.21 29.28
N PHE A 42 8.59 -8.96 29.26
CA PHE A 42 9.57 -9.80 28.58
C PHE A 42 10.30 -10.69 29.60
N ASP A 43 9.61 -11.72 30.06
CA ASP A 43 10.00 -12.64 31.14
C ASP A 43 10.86 -13.82 30.67
N ARG A 44 10.86 -14.13 29.37
CA ARG A 44 11.69 -15.16 28.74
C ARG A 44 12.16 -14.71 27.36
N VAL A 45 13.13 -15.44 26.78
CA VAL A 45 13.56 -15.20 25.40
C VAL A 45 12.49 -15.74 24.45
N TYR A 46 11.65 -14.84 23.93
CA TYR A 46 10.62 -15.16 22.94
C TYR A 46 11.21 -15.38 21.56
N GLU A 47 12.08 -14.47 21.13
CA GLU A 47 12.82 -14.53 19.87
C GLU A 47 14.19 -13.85 20.04
N VAL A 48 15.15 -14.23 19.20
CA VAL A 48 16.45 -13.55 19.10
C VAL A 48 16.48 -12.76 17.80
N CYS A 49 16.62 -11.45 17.89
CA CYS A 49 16.76 -10.55 16.75
C CYS A 49 18.23 -10.37 16.32
N TRP A 50 18.48 -9.52 15.31
CA TRP A 50 19.85 -9.19 14.86
C TRP A 50 20.71 -8.65 16.00
N LEU A 51 20.17 -7.69 16.77
CA LEU A 51 20.78 -7.18 18.00
C LEU A 51 19.77 -7.28 19.14
N ASN A 52 20.23 -7.75 20.30
CA ASN A 52 19.43 -7.86 21.50
C ASN A 52 20.21 -7.30 22.69
N VAL A 53 19.51 -6.65 23.62
CA VAL A 53 20.00 -6.34 24.95
C VAL A 53 19.09 -7.08 25.93
N PHE A 54 19.64 -8.02 26.67
CA PHE A 54 18.91 -8.77 27.70
C PHE A 54 19.26 -8.20 29.07
N GLY A 55 18.26 -7.74 29.81
CA GLY A 55 18.44 -7.19 31.16
C GLY A 55 18.94 -8.24 32.16
N ALA A 56 19.58 -7.78 33.24
CA ALA A 56 20.19 -8.64 34.25
C ALA A 56 19.27 -9.75 34.78
N LYS A 57 17.99 -9.43 35.07
CA LYS A 57 17.00 -10.41 35.54
C LYS A 57 16.81 -11.58 34.56
N LEU A 58 16.73 -11.27 33.26
CA LEU A 58 16.56 -12.29 32.23
C LEU A 58 17.87 -13.08 32.01
N VAL A 59 19.01 -12.41 32.08
CA VAL A 59 20.33 -13.06 32.07
C VAL A 59 20.46 -14.08 33.20
N ASP A 60 20.04 -13.73 34.41
CA ASP A 60 20.06 -14.64 35.56
C ASP A 60 19.08 -15.81 35.39
N THR A 61 17.89 -15.55 34.82
CA THR A 61 16.86 -16.57 34.58
C THR A 61 17.29 -17.62 33.55
N VAL A 62 17.95 -17.19 32.46
CA VAL A 62 18.47 -18.10 31.42
C VAL A 62 19.79 -18.75 31.85
N GLY A 63 20.55 -18.07 32.71
CA GLY A 63 21.87 -18.45 33.17
C GLY A 63 22.96 -17.63 32.48
N ARG A 64 23.76 -16.93 33.30
CA ARG A 64 24.81 -16.00 32.85
C ARG A 64 25.83 -16.66 31.91
N GLU A 65 26.28 -17.87 32.24
CA GLU A 65 27.25 -18.59 31.41
C GLU A 65 26.66 -18.97 30.04
N ARG A 66 25.40 -19.42 30.01
CA ARG A 66 24.68 -19.71 28.75
C ARG A 66 24.59 -18.46 27.90
N MET A 67 24.20 -17.33 28.47
CA MET A 67 24.15 -16.06 27.73
C MET A 67 25.52 -15.66 27.17
N ARG A 68 26.60 -15.74 27.96
CA ARG A 68 27.97 -15.39 27.52
C ARG A 68 28.53 -16.30 26.43
N THR A 69 28.14 -17.57 26.43
CA THR A 69 28.57 -18.58 25.45
C THR A 69 27.67 -18.67 24.22
N THR A 70 26.70 -17.76 24.08
CA THR A 70 25.77 -17.77 22.94
C THR A 70 26.54 -17.68 21.62
N PRO A 71 26.31 -18.59 20.67
CA PRO A 71 26.96 -18.54 19.36
C PRO A 71 26.44 -17.33 18.57
N ALA A 72 27.23 -16.26 18.53
CA ALA A 72 26.86 -15.00 17.90
C ALA A 72 28.12 -14.27 17.41
N HIS A 73 27.94 -13.29 16.51
CA HIS A 73 29.04 -12.44 16.06
C HIS A 73 29.68 -11.65 17.21
N ARG A 74 28.86 -11.18 18.17
CA ARG A 74 29.32 -10.49 19.37
C ARG A 74 28.43 -10.80 20.56
N VAL A 75 29.07 -11.06 21.69
CA VAL A 75 28.44 -11.14 23.02
C VAL A 75 29.24 -10.26 23.96
N GLU A 76 28.60 -9.30 24.63
CA GLU A 76 29.24 -8.40 25.58
C GLU A 76 28.39 -8.29 26.84
N GLU A 77 29.00 -8.54 27.99
CA GLU A 77 28.41 -8.28 29.30
C GLU A 77 28.67 -6.82 29.69
N LEU A 78 27.62 -6.11 30.08
CA LEU A 78 27.67 -4.71 30.48
C LEU A 78 27.80 -4.58 32.01
N PRO A 79 28.28 -3.43 32.53
CA PRO A 79 28.52 -3.23 33.96
C PRO A 79 27.28 -3.37 34.86
N ASP A 80 26.08 -3.19 34.31
CA ASP A 80 24.80 -3.35 34.99
C ASP A 80 24.32 -4.83 35.03
N GLY A 81 25.13 -5.75 34.50
CA GLY A 81 24.84 -7.18 34.43
C GLY A 81 23.96 -7.60 33.25
N SER A 82 23.57 -6.66 32.38
CA SER A 82 22.89 -6.95 31.12
C SER A 82 23.85 -7.52 30.06
N ILE A 83 23.31 -8.17 29.02
CA ILE A 83 24.10 -8.72 27.92
C ILE A 83 23.63 -8.15 26.59
N LEU A 84 24.57 -7.56 25.85
CA LEU A 84 24.43 -7.17 24.45
C LEU A 84 24.83 -8.36 23.56
N LEU A 85 23.91 -8.78 22.70
CA LEU A 85 24.09 -9.86 21.74
C LEU A 85 23.90 -9.33 20.32
N VAL A 86 24.81 -9.63 19.40
CA VAL A 86 24.65 -9.37 17.96
C VAL A 86 24.90 -10.65 17.19
N THR A 87 23.90 -11.16 16.47
CA THR A 87 23.96 -12.47 15.81
C THR A 87 24.81 -12.47 14.55
N TRP A 88 24.82 -11.36 13.80
CA TRP A 88 25.50 -11.23 12.50
C TRP A 88 26.17 -9.86 12.34
N PRO A 89 27.29 -9.72 11.60
CA PRO A 89 28.00 -8.43 11.47
C PRO A 89 27.16 -7.30 10.86
N THR A 90 26.33 -7.62 9.86
CA THR A 90 25.61 -6.63 9.04
C THR A 90 24.11 -6.75 9.24
N ALA A 91 23.45 -5.67 9.70
CA ALA A 91 22.00 -5.66 9.89
C ALA A 91 21.22 -5.82 8.57
N ALA A 92 21.74 -5.29 7.46
CA ALA A 92 21.10 -5.36 6.15
C ALA A 92 20.99 -6.80 5.61
N ASP A 93 21.85 -7.70 6.06
CA ASP A 93 21.89 -9.10 5.61
C ASP A 93 20.99 -10.02 6.44
N PHE A 94 20.09 -9.47 7.27
CA PHE A 94 19.28 -10.23 8.23
C PHE A 94 18.51 -11.40 7.60
N ALA A 95 18.08 -11.27 6.34
CA ALA A 95 17.32 -12.30 5.62
C ALA A 95 18.20 -13.34 4.91
N SER A 96 19.53 -13.16 4.88
CA SER A 96 20.45 -14.10 4.24
C SER A 96 20.49 -15.43 4.99
N GLU A 97 20.75 -16.52 4.25
CA GLU A 97 20.81 -17.87 4.83
C GLU A 97 21.83 -17.95 5.99
N ALA A 98 23.01 -17.36 5.84
CA ALA A 98 24.04 -17.37 6.87
C ALA A 98 23.61 -16.60 8.14
N ALA A 99 22.97 -15.44 7.97
CA ALA A 99 22.43 -14.66 9.10
C ALA A 99 21.29 -15.41 9.81
N ARG A 100 20.39 -16.06 9.07
CA ARG A 100 19.31 -16.89 9.64
C ARG A 100 19.85 -18.10 10.39
N VAL A 101 20.88 -18.77 9.88
CA VAL A 101 21.55 -19.86 10.61
C VAL A 101 22.18 -19.35 11.91
N ALA A 102 22.85 -18.20 11.89
CA ALA A 102 23.42 -17.60 13.10
C ALA A 102 22.33 -17.22 14.12
N GLN A 103 21.22 -16.64 13.65
CA GLN A 103 20.05 -16.32 14.46
C GLN A 103 19.44 -17.58 15.09
N ALA A 104 19.19 -18.62 14.30
CA ALA A 104 18.63 -19.88 14.78
C ALA A 104 19.53 -20.53 15.83
N ARG A 105 20.85 -20.58 15.61
CA ARG A 105 21.82 -21.12 16.57
C ARG A 105 21.80 -20.37 17.90
N ALA A 106 21.81 -19.04 17.85
CA ALA A 106 21.71 -18.21 19.05
C ALA A 106 20.38 -18.48 19.78
N TRP A 107 19.28 -18.58 19.04
CA TRP A 107 17.95 -18.79 19.61
C TRP A 107 17.82 -20.13 20.31
N VAL A 108 18.16 -21.25 19.67
CA VAL A 108 18.08 -22.58 20.31
C VAL A 108 19.09 -22.74 21.44
N HIS A 109 20.22 -22.04 21.41
CA HIS A 109 21.17 -22.02 22.52
C HIS A 109 20.56 -21.37 23.78
N LEU A 110 19.82 -20.27 23.60
CA LEU A 110 19.13 -19.58 24.69
C LEU A 110 17.82 -20.25 25.10
N ARG A 111 17.22 -21.03 24.20
CA ARG A 111 15.96 -21.77 24.39
C ARG A 111 16.15 -23.24 23.98
N PRO A 112 16.76 -24.06 24.86
CA PRO A 112 17.07 -25.46 24.54
C PRO A 112 15.84 -26.35 24.36
N ASP A 113 14.66 -25.84 24.70
CA ASP A 113 13.37 -26.48 24.43
C ASP A 113 12.90 -26.35 22.98
N LEU A 114 13.56 -25.50 22.17
CA LEU A 114 13.26 -25.33 20.75
C LEU A 114 14.11 -26.27 19.88
N ASP A 115 13.49 -26.75 18.80
CA ASP A 115 14.16 -27.52 17.75
C ASP A 115 14.76 -26.58 16.68
N PHE A 116 16.00 -26.85 16.27
CA PHE A 116 16.74 -26.02 15.32
C PHE A 116 16.09 -26.00 13.94
N ASP A 117 15.66 -27.16 13.43
CA ASP A 117 15.10 -27.25 12.09
C ASP A 117 13.76 -26.53 12.00
N THR A 118 12.94 -26.62 13.06
CA THR A 118 11.68 -25.89 13.19
C THR A 118 11.90 -24.37 13.23
N VAL A 119 12.86 -23.90 14.02
CA VAL A 119 13.23 -22.46 14.05
C VAL A 119 13.74 -22.02 12.69
N MET A 120 14.61 -22.81 12.06
CA MET A 120 15.16 -22.47 10.74
C MET A 120 14.09 -22.44 9.65
N ALA A 121 13.13 -23.36 9.66
CA ALA A 121 12.00 -23.36 8.73
C ALA A 121 11.17 -22.07 8.84
N THR A 122 10.86 -21.64 10.07
CA THR A 122 10.13 -20.39 10.35
C THR A 122 10.89 -19.18 9.83
N LEU A 123 12.20 -19.10 10.11
CA LEU A 123 13.05 -17.99 9.66
C LEU A 123 13.18 -17.94 8.12
N ARG A 124 13.26 -19.10 7.46
CA ARG A 124 13.30 -19.18 5.99
C ARG A 124 11.97 -18.74 5.36
N GLU A 125 10.84 -19.13 5.95
CA GLU A 125 9.52 -18.68 5.48
C GLU A 125 9.39 -17.15 5.56
N ARG A 126 9.84 -16.54 6.65
CA ARG A 126 9.87 -15.07 6.77
C ARG A 126 10.81 -14.44 5.75
N SER A 127 12.03 -14.97 5.57
CA SER A 127 12.94 -14.50 4.51
C SER A 127 12.32 -14.60 3.12
N ALA A 128 11.63 -15.69 2.80
CA ALA A 128 10.93 -15.86 1.52
C ALA A 128 9.78 -14.86 1.35
N THR A 129 9.03 -14.58 2.41
CA THR A 129 7.95 -13.58 2.41
C THR A 129 8.47 -12.16 2.14
N LEU A 130 9.67 -11.85 2.64
CA LEU A 130 10.31 -10.54 2.48
C LEU A 130 11.19 -10.43 1.23
N ALA A 131 11.32 -11.50 0.44
CA ALA A 131 12.11 -11.50 -0.77
C ALA A 131 11.60 -10.44 -1.76
N PRO A 132 12.48 -9.61 -2.35
CA PRO A 132 12.07 -8.58 -3.29
C PRO A 132 11.31 -9.16 -4.49
N VAL A 133 10.18 -8.55 -4.82
CA VAL A 133 9.38 -8.83 -6.01
C VAL A 133 9.49 -7.66 -6.97
N GLU A 134 9.91 -7.93 -8.20
CA GLU A 134 10.03 -6.90 -9.25
C GLU A 134 8.63 -6.45 -9.72
N PRO A 135 8.32 -5.14 -9.68
CA PRO A 135 7.07 -4.59 -10.22
C PRO A 135 6.94 -4.79 -11.73
N ARG A 136 5.83 -5.38 -12.17
CA ARG A 136 5.47 -5.66 -13.58
C ARG A 136 3.99 -5.37 -13.83
N PHE A 137 3.56 -4.18 -13.42
CA PHE A 137 2.16 -3.76 -13.47
C PHE A 137 1.64 -3.56 -14.90
N ALA A 138 0.31 -3.72 -15.08
CA ALA A 138 -0.36 -3.44 -16.34
C ALA A 138 -0.11 -1.99 -16.80
N PRO A 139 0.36 -1.74 -18.04
CA PRO A 139 0.88 -0.43 -18.47
C PRO A 139 -0.09 0.75 -18.27
N ASP A 140 -1.37 0.53 -18.56
CA ASP A 140 -2.41 1.59 -18.53
C ASP A 140 -2.73 2.10 -17.14
N ILE A 141 -2.40 1.32 -16.11
CA ILE A 141 -2.61 1.65 -14.71
C ILE A 141 -1.33 1.55 -13.89
N ALA A 142 -0.17 1.40 -14.52
CA ALA A 142 1.09 1.18 -13.83
C ALA A 142 1.42 2.35 -12.87
N ALA A 143 1.09 3.58 -13.25
CA ALA A 143 1.27 4.77 -12.42
C ALA A 143 0.38 4.78 -11.16
N LEU A 144 -0.81 4.17 -11.22
CA LEU A 144 -1.69 3.97 -10.08
C LEU A 144 -1.16 2.84 -9.21
N LEU A 145 -0.91 1.67 -9.81
CA LEU A 145 -0.51 0.47 -9.08
C LEU A 145 0.84 0.61 -8.38
N SER A 146 1.77 1.40 -8.91
CA SER A 146 3.07 1.63 -8.28
C SER A 146 3.00 2.32 -6.92
N ARG A 147 1.91 3.05 -6.64
CA ARG A 147 1.74 3.79 -5.39
C ARG A 147 1.02 2.99 -4.31
N LEU A 148 0.27 1.96 -4.69
CA LEU A 148 -0.53 1.17 -3.73
C LEU A 148 0.29 0.39 -2.71
N PRO A 149 1.47 -0.20 -3.04
CA PRO A 149 2.30 -0.91 -2.08
C PRO A 149 2.83 -0.05 -0.93
N GLU A 150 2.81 1.28 -1.05
CA GLU A 150 3.21 2.20 0.03
C GLU A 150 2.23 2.20 1.20
N TYR A 151 0.97 1.82 0.95
CA TYR A 151 -0.08 1.74 1.97
C TYR A 151 -0.18 0.36 2.65
N ALA A 152 0.61 -0.62 2.21
CA ALA A 152 0.76 -1.89 2.90
C ALA A 152 1.87 -1.79 3.96
N SER A 153 1.76 -2.59 5.03
CA SER A 153 2.87 -2.77 5.96
C SER A 153 4.13 -3.25 5.22
N LEU A 154 5.32 -2.96 5.76
CA LEU A 154 6.56 -3.40 5.13
C LEU A 154 6.62 -4.94 4.98
N ALA A 155 6.05 -5.67 5.94
CA ALA A 155 5.89 -7.13 5.90
C ALA A 155 5.01 -7.63 4.76
N GLN A 156 3.99 -6.86 4.37
CA GLN A 156 3.04 -7.24 3.32
C GLN A 156 3.39 -6.68 1.95
N ARG A 157 4.33 -5.73 1.88
CA ARG A 157 4.65 -4.99 0.65
C ARG A 157 4.99 -5.89 -0.52
N GLN A 158 5.85 -6.89 -0.34
CA GLN A 158 6.26 -7.79 -1.43
C GLN A 158 5.10 -8.66 -1.93
N ARG A 159 4.28 -9.18 -1.01
CA ARG A 159 3.05 -9.87 -1.34
C ARG A 159 2.10 -8.98 -2.13
N ARG A 160 1.93 -7.72 -1.70
CA ARG A 160 1.07 -6.76 -2.39
C ARG A 160 1.56 -6.47 -3.81
N ILE A 161 2.86 -6.34 -4.02
CA ILE A 161 3.44 -6.19 -5.37
C ILE A 161 3.13 -7.43 -6.22
N ALA A 162 3.28 -8.64 -5.68
CA ALA A 162 2.98 -9.87 -6.40
C ALA A 162 1.48 -9.98 -6.80
N GLU A 163 0.56 -9.62 -5.90
CA GLU A 163 -0.88 -9.55 -6.20
C GLU A 163 -1.18 -8.55 -7.33
N LEU A 164 -0.59 -7.35 -7.27
CA LEU A 164 -0.78 -6.31 -8.27
C LEU A 164 -0.12 -6.65 -9.62
N ASN A 165 0.95 -7.44 -9.63
CA ASN A 165 1.53 -7.98 -10.86
C ASN A 165 0.60 -8.98 -11.57
N ALA A 166 -0.18 -9.75 -10.80
CA ALA A 166 -1.13 -10.71 -11.35
C ALA A 166 -2.46 -10.06 -11.76
N TYR A 167 -2.73 -8.83 -11.29
CA TYR A 167 -3.94 -8.11 -11.59
C TYR A 167 -3.94 -7.55 -13.02
N VAL A 168 -4.99 -7.90 -13.76
CA VAL A 168 -5.26 -7.38 -15.11
C VAL A 168 -6.55 -6.57 -15.06
N PRO A 169 -6.52 -5.25 -15.28
CA PRO A 169 -7.74 -4.46 -15.27
C PRO A 169 -8.61 -4.82 -16.48
N PRO A 170 -9.94 -4.82 -16.34
CA PRO A 170 -10.85 -5.03 -17.46
C PRO A 170 -10.70 -3.89 -18.48
N GLU A 171 -10.78 -4.20 -19.78
CA GLU A 171 -10.72 -3.17 -20.82
C GLU A 171 -11.94 -2.24 -20.72
N PRO A 172 -11.77 -0.91 -20.83
CA PRO A 172 -12.91 0.00 -20.79
C PRO A 172 -13.87 -0.23 -21.97
N ASP A 173 -15.13 -0.48 -21.65
CA ASP A 173 -16.27 -0.60 -22.58
C ASP A 173 -17.14 0.66 -22.57
N GLU A 174 -16.80 1.68 -21.77
CA GLU A 174 -17.52 2.96 -21.70
C GLU A 174 -17.22 3.89 -22.88
N TRP A 175 -17.34 3.35 -24.10
CA TRP A 175 -17.21 4.07 -25.36
C TRP A 175 -18.09 3.47 -26.46
N LEU A 176 -18.39 4.27 -27.48
CA LEU A 176 -19.06 3.86 -28.70
C LEU A 176 -18.23 4.32 -29.91
N PRO A 177 -18.29 3.61 -31.06
CA PRO A 177 -17.74 4.15 -32.30
C PRO A 177 -18.50 5.43 -32.67
N LEU A 178 -17.82 6.39 -33.32
CA LEU A 178 -18.40 7.71 -33.60
C LEU A 178 -19.71 7.66 -34.41
N ASN A 179 -19.86 6.67 -35.29
CA ASN A 179 -21.10 6.46 -36.06
C ASN A 179 -22.29 5.97 -35.22
N ALA A 180 -22.04 5.48 -34.00
CA ALA A 180 -23.04 5.07 -33.03
C ALA A 180 -23.21 6.11 -31.90
N ALA A 181 -22.61 7.30 -32.03
CA ALA A 181 -22.77 8.38 -31.08
C ALA A 181 -24.25 8.76 -30.92
N LEU A 182 -24.68 8.99 -29.68
CA LEU A 182 -26.05 9.35 -29.39
C LEU A 182 -26.38 10.74 -29.98
N PRO A 183 -27.49 10.89 -30.73
CA PRO A 183 -27.82 12.13 -31.42
C PRO A 183 -28.31 13.18 -30.44
N SER A 184 -27.85 14.44 -30.54
CA SER A 184 -28.19 15.52 -29.60
C SER A 184 -29.68 15.60 -29.26
N ASP A 185 -30.00 15.66 -27.96
CA ASP A 185 -31.35 15.78 -27.40
C ASP A 185 -31.51 17.04 -26.53
N VAL A 186 -30.45 17.86 -26.46
CA VAL A 186 -30.37 19.09 -25.69
C VAL A 186 -30.73 20.27 -26.60
N ALA A 187 -31.67 21.11 -26.15
CA ALA A 187 -32.08 22.31 -26.88
C ALA A 187 -31.02 23.42 -26.82
N ASP A 188 -30.35 23.56 -25.67
CA ASP A 188 -29.25 24.49 -25.45
C ASP A 188 -27.98 23.75 -24.99
N PRO A 189 -27.08 23.39 -25.92
CA PRO A 189 -25.82 22.73 -25.60
C PRO A 189 -24.96 23.52 -24.62
N LYS A 190 -24.99 24.85 -24.65
CA LYS A 190 -24.13 25.69 -23.79
C LYS A 190 -24.53 25.54 -22.32
N ALA A 191 -25.83 25.61 -22.03
CA ALA A 191 -26.33 25.42 -20.66
C ALA A 191 -25.95 24.04 -20.08
N ALA A 192 -25.94 22.99 -20.90
CA ALA A 192 -25.50 21.66 -20.47
C ALA A 192 -23.98 21.63 -20.17
N LEU A 193 -23.15 22.29 -20.98
CA LEU A 193 -21.71 22.39 -20.72
C LEU A 193 -21.41 23.21 -19.47
N ASP A 194 -22.13 24.30 -19.23
CA ASP A 194 -22.00 25.11 -18.00
C ASP A 194 -22.34 24.26 -16.75
N GLN A 195 -23.33 23.37 -16.85
CA GLN A 195 -23.66 22.42 -15.79
C GLN A 195 -22.54 21.39 -15.55
N TYR A 196 -21.92 20.86 -16.61
CA TYR A 196 -20.81 19.91 -16.47
C TYR A 196 -19.58 20.59 -15.87
N ALA A 197 -19.26 21.82 -16.30
CA ALA A 197 -18.20 22.62 -15.70
C ALA A 197 -18.42 22.81 -14.19
N TYR A 198 -19.66 23.14 -13.78
CA TYR A 198 -20.03 23.23 -12.38
C TYR A 198 -19.82 21.90 -11.61
N PHE A 199 -20.14 20.76 -12.21
CA PHE A 199 -19.84 19.47 -11.59
C PHE A 199 -18.34 19.22 -11.43
N ALA A 200 -17.53 19.54 -12.45
CA ALA A 200 -16.08 19.42 -12.35
C ALA A 200 -15.49 20.32 -11.25
N GLU A 201 -15.98 21.55 -11.11
CA GLU A 201 -15.62 22.46 -10.01
C GLU A 201 -15.95 21.87 -8.63
N ARG A 202 -17.06 21.13 -8.49
CA ARG A 202 -17.37 20.45 -7.24
C ARG A 202 -16.35 19.36 -6.89
N LEU A 203 -15.76 18.68 -7.86
CA LEU A 203 -14.68 17.72 -7.58
C LEU A 203 -13.44 18.44 -7.07
N VAL A 204 -13.08 19.57 -7.71
CA VAL A 204 -11.98 20.41 -7.25
C VAL A 204 -12.25 20.89 -5.82
N ALA A 205 -13.44 21.38 -5.52
CA ALA A 205 -13.82 21.79 -4.17
C ALA A 205 -13.71 20.63 -3.17
N LEU A 206 -14.12 19.42 -3.55
CA LEU A 206 -14.04 18.23 -2.69
C LEU A 206 -12.58 17.80 -2.42
N LEU A 207 -11.71 17.88 -3.43
CA LEU A 207 -10.39 17.23 -3.40
C LEU A 207 -9.19 18.18 -3.36
N HIS A 208 -9.37 19.49 -3.48
CA HIS A 208 -8.24 20.42 -3.61
C HIS A 208 -7.21 20.37 -2.48
N THR A 209 -7.63 20.03 -1.26
CA THR A 209 -6.73 19.90 -0.12
C THR A 209 -5.96 18.57 -0.15
N PRO A 210 -6.62 17.39 -0.20
CA PRO A 210 -5.89 16.11 -0.25
C PRO A 210 -5.23 15.81 -1.60
N VAL A 211 -5.71 16.41 -2.69
CA VAL A 211 -5.27 16.17 -4.07
C VAL A 211 -5.11 17.52 -4.79
N PRO A 212 -4.07 18.32 -4.48
CA PRO A 212 -3.91 19.66 -5.06
C PRO A 212 -3.68 19.66 -6.58
N SER A 213 -3.31 18.52 -7.18
CA SER A 213 -3.18 18.39 -8.64
C SER A 213 -4.49 18.59 -9.38
N VAL A 214 -5.66 18.47 -8.72
CA VAL A 214 -6.96 18.69 -9.36
C VAL A 214 -7.15 20.10 -9.93
N PHE A 215 -6.46 21.11 -9.38
CA PHE A 215 -6.47 22.47 -9.93
C PHE A 215 -5.87 22.55 -11.34
N LYS A 216 -4.92 21.66 -11.66
CA LYS A 216 -4.27 21.67 -12.98
C LYS A 216 -5.15 21.04 -14.04
N GLY A 217 -6.07 20.16 -13.67
CA GLY A 217 -6.85 19.38 -14.63
C GLY A 217 -5.95 18.54 -15.53
N SER A 218 -4.84 17.98 -15.02
CA SER A 218 -3.86 17.23 -15.81
C SER A 218 -4.17 15.73 -15.83
N PRO A 219 -3.65 14.94 -16.78
CA PRO A 219 -3.81 13.50 -16.77
C PRO A 219 -3.35 12.84 -15.46
N GLU A 220 -2.26 13.34 -14.87
CA GLU A 220 -1.70 12.85 -13.60
C GLU A 220 -2.68 13.05 -12.42
N SER A 221 -3.50 14.11 -12.47
CA SER A 221 -4.51 14.34 -11.44
C SER A 221 -5.55 13.23 -11.37
N LEU A 222 -5.84 12.54 -12.48
CA LEU A 222 -6.71 11.36 -12.47
C LEU A 222 -6.09 10.21 -11.66
N THR A 223 -4.78 10.00 -11.79
CA THR A 223 -4.04 9.03 -10.97
C THR A 223 -4.04 9.43 -9.50
N ASP A 224 -3.87 10.71 -9.19
CA ASP A 224 -3.91 11.16 -7.79
C ASP A 224 -5.31 11.00 -7.18
N ILE A 225 -6.36 11.24 -7.96
CA ILE A 225 -7.76 11.00 -7.57
C ILE A 225 -7.98 9.50 -7.30
N ASP A 226 -7.54 8.63 -8.22
CA ASP A 226 -7.62 7.16 -8.07
C ASP A 226 -6.95 6.68 -6.78
N VAL A 227 -5.73 7.15 -6.51
CA VAL A 227 -4.99 6.81 -5.29
C VAL A 227 -5.72 7.31 -4.05
N HIS A 228 -6.22 8.54 -4.07
CA HIS A 228 -6.90 9.13 -2.93
C HIS A 228 -8.17 8.37 -2.56
N PHE A 229 -9.08 8.15 -3.53
CA PHE A 229 -10.31 7.43 -3.26
C PHE A 229 -10.08 5.98 -2.85
N TRP A 230 -9.06 5.31 -3.42
CA TRP A 230 -8.72 3.94 -3.05
C TRP A 230 -8.19 3.86 -1.62
N LYS A 231 -7.25 4.75 -1.27
CA LYS A 231 -6.65 4.82 0.07
C LYS A 231 -7.70 5.07 1.15
N GLU A 232 -8.66 5.96 0.89
CA GLU A 232 -9.72 6.28 1.85
C GLU A 232 -10.89 5.29 1.80
N THR A 233 -10.83 4.24 0.96
CA THR A 233 -11.93 3.27 0.74
C THR A 233 -13.27 3.97 0.49
N PHE A 234 -13.23 5.10 -0.24
CA PHE A 234 -14.29 6.09 -0.27
C PHE A 234 -15.68 5.51 -0.62
N PRO A 235 -15.84 4.66 -1.65
CA PRO A 235 -17.13 4.05 -1.99
C PRO A 235 -17.76 3.21 -0.87
N ASP A 236 -16.94 2.65 0.02
CA ASP A 236 -17.39 1.71 1.05
C ASP A 236 -17.73 2.43 2.37
N ILE A 237 -17.26 3.67 2.56
CA ILE A 237 -17.50 4.50 3.76
C ILE A 237 -18.74 5.39 3.59
N PHE A 238 -18.95 5.97 2.41
CA PHE A 238 -20.00 6.97 2.19
C PHE A 238 -21.31 6.35 1.71
N GLU A 239 -22.44 6.98 2.09
CA GLU A 239 -23.76 6.52 1.69
C GLU A 239 -23.96 6.60 0.17
N ARG A 240 -24.48 5.52 -0.42
CA ARG A 240 -24.65 5.38 -1.88
C ARG A 240 -25.38 6.54 -2.53
N HIS A 241 -26.46 7.02 -1.92
CA HIS A 241 -27.25 8.11 -2.50
C HIS A 241 -26.47 9.43 -2.57
N ASN A 242 -25.57 9.69 -1.60
CA ASN A 242 -24.69 10.86 -1.62
C ASN A 242 -23.60 10.71 -2.69
N ILE A 243 -23.05 9.51 -2.83
CA ILE A 243 -22.09 9.19 -3.91
C ILE A 243 -22.74 9.45 -5.28
N ASP A 244 -23.94 8.92 -5.50
CA ASP A 244 -24.68 9.07 -6.77
C ASP A 244 -25.06 10.51 -7.10
N ALA A 245 -25.47 11.29 -6.10
CA ALA A 245 -25.91 12.67 -6.31
C ALA A 245 -24.76 13.69 -6.39
N ILE A 246 -23.58 13.36 -5.85
CA ILE A 246 -22.48 14.32 -5.67
C ILE A 246 -21.21 13.84 -6.35
N ALA A 247 -20.65 12.71 -5.91
CA ALA A 247 -19.33 12.27 -6.32
C ALA A 247 -19.32 11.80 -7.78
N VAL A 248 -20.33 11.01 -8.19
CA VAL A 248 -20.41 10.47 -9.55
C VAL A 248 -20.49 11.57 -10.62
N PRO A 249 -21.39 12.58 -10.53
CA PRO A 249 -21.41 13.69 -11.46
C PRO A 249 -20.10 14.48 -11.46
N ALA A 250 -19.53 14.74 -10.27
CA ALA A 250 -18.32 15.53 -10.16
C ALA A 250 -17.11 14.85 -10.81
N VAL A 251 -16.93 13.54 -10.56
CA VAL A 251 -15.87 12.73 -11.18
C VAL A 251 -16.07 12.58 -12.68
N GLY A 252 -17.28 12.29 -13.14
CA GLY A 252 -17.58 12.13 -14.56
C GLY A 252 -17.30 13.39 -15.36
N ALA A 253 -17.76 14.54 -14.84
CA ALA A 253 -17.50 15.83 -15.47
C ALA A 253 -16.01 16.16 -15.51
N TYR A 254 -15.30 16.01 -14.38
CA TYR A 254 -13.87 16.28 -14.33
C TYR A 254 -13.06 15.41 -15.29
N LEU A 255 -13.38 14.11 -15.37
CA LEU A 255 -12.76 13.20 -16.33
C LEU A 255 -12.99 13.68 -17.77
N GLY A 256 -14.20 14.08 -18.10
CA GLY A 256 -14.52 14.62 -19.43
C GLY A 256 -13.77 15.91 -19.74
N GLU A 257 -13.63 16.83 -18.77
CA GLU A 257 -12.82 18.04 -18.92
C GLU A 257 -11.35 17.72 -19.19
N VAL A 258 -10.77 16.71 -18.54
CA VAL A 258 -9.40 16.26 -18.80
C VAL A 258 -9.26 15.69 -20.21
N LEU A 259 -10.24 14.89 -20.68
CA LEU A 259 -10.27 14.37 -22.06
C LEU A 259 -10.34 15.50 -23.09
N VAL A 260 -11.22 16.49 -22.89
CA VAL A 260 -11.35 17.67 -23.76
C VAL A 260 -10.04 18.45 -23.81
N LYS A 261 -9.49 18.78 -22.64
CA LYS A 261 -8.31 19.64 -22.50
C LYS A 261 -7.04 19.02 -23.07
N HIS A 262 -6.81 17.72 -22.87
CA HIS A 262 -5.52 17.09 -23.17
C HIS A 262 -5.53 16.17 -24.38
N LEU A 263 -6.70 15.72 -24.84
CA LEU A 263 -6.81 14.87 -26.03
C LEU A 263 -7.53 15.57 -27.19
N GLY A 264 -7.79 16.89 -27.07
CA GLY A 264 -8.56 17.65 -28.07
C GLY A 264 -10.00 17.17 -28.19
N GLY A 265 -10.55 16.60 -27.11
CA GLY A 265 -11.89 16.05 -27.11
C GLY A 265 -12.98 17.09 -27.28
N GLN A 266 -14.16 16.66 -27.71
CA GLN A 266 -15.34 17.51 -27.86
C GLN A 266 -16.52 16.91 -27.12
N TRP A 267 -17.11 17.68 -26.20
CA TRP A 267 -18.36 17.29 -25.54
C TRP A 267 -19.52 17.18 -26.54
N LEU A 268 -20.27 16.08 -26.43
CA LEU A 268 -21.57 15.86 -27.04
C LEU A 268 -22.59 15.79 -25.88
N PRO A 269 -23.14 16.94 -25.45
CA PRO A 269 -23.97 17.03 -24.26
C PRO A 269 -25.30 16.29 -24.45
N ARG A 270 -25.85 15.83 -23.32
CA ARG A 270 -27.08 15.05 -23.23
C ARG A 270 -27.97 15.58 -22.12
N LYS A 271 -29.30 15.44 -22.26
CA LYS A 271 -30.23 15.73 -21.16
C LYS A 271 -29.95 14.86 -19.94
N GLN A 272 -29.73 13.57 -20.18
CA GLN A 272 -29.29 12.64 -19.15
C GLN A 272 -27.76 12.62 -19.11
N TRP A 273 -27.18 13.13 -18.03
CA TRP A 273 -25.72 13.30 -17.91
C TRP A 273 -24.97 11.95 -17.95
N MET A 274 -25.60 10.86 -17.52
CA MET A 274 -25.07 9.49 -17.65
C MET A 274 -24.81 9.07 -19.11
N GLU A 275 -25.51 9.69 -20.07
CA GLU A 275 -25.33 9.46 -21.50
C GLU A 275 -24.33 10.45 -22.12
N ALA A 276 -23.90 11.48 -21.39
CA ALA A 276 -23.04 12.53 -21.93
C ALA A 276 -21.72 11.98 -22.44
N GLN A 277 -21.32 12.43 -23.64
CA GLN A 277 -20.24 11.80 -24.39
C GLN A 277 -19.12 12.81 -24.65
N VAL A 278 -17.88 12.34 -24.68
CA VAL A 278 -16.73 13.12 -25.17
C VAL A 278 -16.16 12.41 -26.39
N ARG A 279 -16.26 13.06 -27.55
CA ARG A 279 -15.62 12.60 -28.77
C ARG A 279 -14.11 12.76 -28.66
N VAL A 280 -13.35 11.70 -28.88
CA VAL A 280 -11.89 11.71 -29.01
C VAL A 280 -11.54 10.78 -30.18
N GLY A 281 -10.93 11.32 -31.23
CA GLY A 281 -10.65 10.57 -32.46
C GLY A 281 -11.93 10.04 -33.14
N ASP A 282 -11.95 8.73 -33.38
CA ASP A 282 -13.05 7.96 -34.00
C ASP A 282 -14.03 7.35 -32.98
N ARG A 283 -13.89 7.70 -31.70
CA ARG A 283 -14.73 7.19 -30.61
C ARG A 283 -15.40 8.30 -29.82
N VAL A 284 -16.49 7.94 -29.17
CA VAL A 284 -17.12 8.74 -28.13
C VAL A 284 -17.02 7.99 -26.81
N TRP A 285 -16.50 8.65 -25.79
CA TRP A 285 -16.31 8.12 -24.44
C TRP A 285 -17.45 8.57 -23.55
N LEU A 286 -17.79 7.79 -22.51
CA LEU A 286 -18.90 8.07 -21.59
C LEU A 286 -18.36 8.33 -20.17
N PRO A 287 -17.86 9.55 -19.86
CA PRO A 287 -17.16 9.81 -18.60
C PRO A 287 -18.02 9.58 -17.35
N PHE A 288 -19.30 9.94 -17.41
CA PHE A 288 -20.22 9.75 -16.30
C PHE A 288 -20.59 8.29 -16.07
N ALA A 289 -20.71 7.50 -17.15
CA ALA A 289 -20.89 6.05 -17.04
C ALA A 289 -19.68 5.38 -16.39
N ARG A 290 -18.47 5.81 -16.77
CA ARG A 290 -17.24 5.39 -16.11
C ARG A 290 -17.25 5.74 -14.63
N ALA A 291 -17.53 6.99 -14.29
CA ALA A 291 -17.55 7.48 -12.91
C ALA A 291 -18.56 6.73 -12.03
N HIS A 292 -19.73 6.40 -12.58
CA HIS A 292 -20.75 5.64 -11.86
C HIS A 292 -20.27 4.23 -11.50
N ARG A 293 -19.62 3.53 -12.44
CA ARG A 293 -19.04 2.19 -12.21
C ARG A 293 -17.84 2.24 -11.28
N TYR A 294 -16.94 3.20 -11.48
CA TYR A 294 -15.79 3.52 -10.65
C TYR A 294 -16.14 3.68 -9.17
N MET A 295 -17.23 4.38 -8.88
CA MET A 295 -17.64 4.68 -7.51
C MET A 295 -18.40 3.55 -6.80
N ARG A 296 -18.42 2.31 -7.31
CA ARG A 296 -19.27 1.23 -6.74
C ARG A 296 -18.68 0.53 -5.51
N SER A 297 -17.37 0.41 -5.43
CA SER A 297 -16.64 -0.24 -4.33
C SER A 297 -15.16 0.12 -4.41
N THR A 298 -14.38 -0.18 -3.37
CA THR A 298 -12.92 0.01 -3.42
C THR A 298 -12.26 -0.78 -4.57
N GLN A 299 -12.76 -1.98 -4.89
CA GLN A 299 -12.27 -2.75 -6.04
C GLN A 299 -12.62 -2.08 -7.37
N ALA A 300 -13.83 -1.51 -7.47
CA ALA A 300 -14.27 -0.83 -8.69
C ALA A 300 -13.43 0.42 -9.02
N LEU A 301 -12.77 1.02 -8.01
CA LEU A 301 -11.81 2.10 -8.25
C LEU A 301 -10.59 1.65 -9.07
N LEU A 302 -10.23 0.37 -8.98
CA LEU A 302 -9.16 -0.23 -9.78
C LEU A 302 -9.69 -0.75 -11.12
N ASP A 303 -10.81 -1.46 -11.09
CA ASP A 303 -11.43 -2.07 -12.29
C ASP A 303 -11.87 -0.99 -13.29
N HIS A 304 -12.37 0.13 -12.76
CA HIS A 304 -12.87 1.25 -13.54
C HIS A 304 -12.06 2.53 -13.31
N SER A 305 -10.74 2.42 -13.06
CA SER A 305 -9.88 3.58 -12.78
C SER A 305 -9.96 4.68 -13.84
N LEU A 306 -9.87 5.94 -13.40
CA LEU A 306 -9.93 7.10 -14.28
C LEU A 306 -8.67 7.19 -15.15
N THR A 307 -7.52 6.85 -14.55
CA THR A 307 -6.23 6.74 -15.23
C THR A 307 -6.30 5.81 -16.44
N GLN A 308 -6.90 4.62 -16.27
CA GLN A 308 -7.01 3.65 -17.37
C GLN A 308 -7.82 4.22 -18.53
N LEU A 309 -9.03 4.75 -18.26
CA LEU A 309 -9.89 5.29 -19.31
C LEU A 309 -9.15 6.36 -20.11
N TYR A 310 -8.47 7.28 -19.43
CA TYR A 310 -7.68 8.32 -20.09
C TYR A 310 -6.59 7.72 -20.98
N ARG A 311 -5.81 6.74 -20.49
CA ARG A 311 -4.72 6.10 -21.26
C ARG A 311 -5.23 5.34 -22.48
N VAL A 312 -6.37 4.66 -22.36
CA VAL A 312 -7.00 3.99 -23.50
C VAL A 312 -7.50 5.02 -24.51
N ALA A 313 -8.17 6.08 -24.06
CA ALA A 313 -8.60 7.17 -24.92
C ALA A 313 -7.43 7.85 -25.63
N GLU A 314 -6.32 8.06 -24.93
CA GLU A 314 -5.08 8.64 -25.48
C GLU A 314 -4.50 7.77 -26.61
N ARG A 315 -4.51 6.44 -26.46
CA ARG A 315 -4.09 5.55 -27.55
C ARG A 315 -4.94 5.75 -28.79
N HIS A 316 -6.26 5.79 -28.63
CA HIS A 316 -7.20 5.95 -29.74
C HIS A 316 -7.25 7.38 -30.30
N ALA A 317 -6.75 8.38 -29.60
CA ALA A 317 -6.64 9.75 -30.11
C ALA A 317 -5.50 9.91 -31.14
N ARG A 318 -4.49 9.03 -31.08
CA ARG A 318 -3.26 9.13 -31.89
C ARG A 318 -3.33 8.34 -33.21
N TYR A 319 -4.45 7.68 -33.49
CA TYR A 319 -4.74 6.92 -34.71
C TYR A 319 -6.00 7.48 -35.38
#